data_AF-A0A9R0QLX9-F1
#
_entry.id   AF-A0A9R0QLX9-F1
#
_cell.length_a   1.000
_cell.length_b   1.000
_cell.length_c   1.000
_cell.angle_alpha   90.00
_cell.angle_beta   90.00
_cell.angle_gamma   90.00
#
_symmetry.space_group_name_H-M   'P 1'
#
loop_
_entity.id
_entity.type
_entity.pdbx_description
1 polymer ?
#
loop_
_entity_poly.entity_id
_entity_poly.type
_entity_poly.pdbx_seq_one_letter_code
_entity_poly.pdbx_strand_id
1 'polypeptide(L)' 'MAMCPSSYAIPFYPEITEPGPPQFYLLKLFSTDRRGLLHDVTHILSELEFIIQRVKVSTTPDGRVVNLFFITDGM' A
#
# COMPACT_ATOMS: atom_id res chain seq x y z
N MET A 1 -51.93 15.61 28.15
CA MET A 1 -50.52 15.27 28.44
C MET A 1 -50.08 14.26 27.39
N ALA A 2 -49.08 14.61 26.58
CA ALA A 2 -48.60 13.78 25.49
C ALA A 2 -47.74 12.63 26.05
N MET A 3 -48.01 11.40 25.63
CA MET A 3 -47.13 10.25 25.89
C MET A 3 -46.03 10.24 24.83
N CYS A 4 -44.77 10.35 25.26
CA CYS A 4 -43.61 10.15 24.40
C CYS A 4 -43.43 8.65 24.12
N PRO A 5 -43.28 8.19 22.87
CA PRO A 5 -42.92 6.80 22.63
C PRO A 5 -41.39 6.64 22.81
N SER A 6 -40.97 6.22 24.01
CA SER A 6 -39.65 5.63 24.20
C SER A 6 -39.71 4.16 23.80
N SER A 7 -38.90 3.75 22.81
CA SER A 7 -38.29 2.41 22.66
C SER A 7 -38.02 2.06 21.19
N TYR A 8 -37.36 2.94 20.45
CA TYR A 8 -36.57 2.44 19.32
C TYR A 8 -35.27 1.87 19.89
N ALA A 9 -35.28 0.58 20.19
CA ALA A 9 -34.05 -0.17 20.42
C ALA A 9 -33.29 -0.18 19.08
N ILE A 10 -32.35 0.74 18.91
CA ILE A 10 -31.37 0.67 17.84
C ILE A 10 -30.60 -0.64 18.10
N PRO A 11 -30.62 -1.62 17.19
CA PRO A 11 -29.74 -2.76 17.32
C PRO A 11 -28.31 -2.23 17.19
N PHE A 12 -27.57 -2.24 18.30
CA PHE A 12 -26.11 -2.11 18.30
C PHE A 12 -25.56 -3.36 17.60
N TYR A 13 -25.61 -3.38 16.27
CA TYR A 13 -24.62 -4.13 15.52
C TYR A 13 -23.30 -3.39 15.75
N PRO A 14 -22.27 -4.01 16.35
CA PRO A 14 -20.94 -3.47 16.20
C PRO A 14 -20.71 -3.42 14.68
N GLU A 15 -20.50 -2.22 14.17
CA GLU A 15 -20.04 -2.01 12.81
C GLU A 15 -18.63 -2.62 12.77
N ILE A 16 -18.58 -3.93 12.53
CA ILE A 16 -17.35 -4.62 12.18
C ILE A 16 -17.04 -4.09 10.80
N THR A 17 -16.31 -2.97 10.74
CA THR A 17 -15.65 -2.53 9.53
C THR A 17 -14.62 -3.61 9.25
N GLU A 18 -15.00 -4.65 8.51
CA GLU A 18 -14.01 -5.60 8.01
C GLU A 18 -12.98 -4.77 7.26
N PRO A 19 -11.69 -4.83 7.64
CA PRO A 19 -10.68 -4.12 6.90
C PRO A 19 -10.79 -4.60 5.45
N GLY A 20 -10.99 -3.63 4.54
CA GLY A 20 -11.06 -3.93 3.12
C GLY A 20 -9.83 -4.74 2.69
N PRO A 21 -9.91 -5.45 1.55
CA PRO A 21 -8.78 -6.24 1.07
C PRO A 21 -7.50 -5.38 1.08
N PRO A 22 -6.35 -5.95 1.50
CA PRO A 22 -5.11 -5.19 1.61
C PRO A 22 -4.81 -4.48 0.29
N GLN A 23 -4.62 -3.17 0.36
CA GLN A 23 -4.45 -2.34 -0.82
C GLN A 23 -2.99 -2.40 -1.25
N PHE A 24 -2.74 -3.01 -2.41
CA PHE A 24 -1.40 -3.11 -2.99
C PHE A 24 -1.20 -2.04 -4.07
N TYR A 25 -0.01 -1.46 -4.08
CA TYR A 25 0.46 -0.57 -5.14
C TYR A 25 1.60 -1.23 -5.92
N LEU A 26 1.72 -0.88 -7.19
CA LEU A 26 2.82 -1.31 -8.05
C LEU A 26 3.62 -0.10 -8.51
N LEU A 27 4.80 0.10 -7.92
CA LEU A 27 5.77 1.07 -8.39
C LEU A 27 6.58 0.47 -9.54
N LYS A 28 6.52 1.11 -10.71
CA LYS A 28 7.30 0.73 -11.91
C LYS A 28 8.38 1.76 -12.14
N LEU A 29 9.65 1.34 -12.11
CA LEU A 29 10.80 2.17 -12.40
C LEU A 29 11.45 1.70 -13.70
N PHE A 30 11.63 2.63 -14.63
CA PHE A 30 12.37 2.43 -15.87
C PHE A 30 13.42 3.53 -16.01
N SER A 31 14.69 3.17 -15.95
CA SER A 31 15.80 4.13 -16.00
C SER A 31 17.06 3.49 -16.57
N THR A 32 18.06 4.30 -16.91
CA THR A 32 19.43 3.81 -17.05
C THR A 32 19.91 3.22 -15.71
N ASP A 33 20.68 2.13 -15.76
CA ASP A 33 21.25 1.56 -14.55
C ASP A 33 22.28 2.52 -13.94
N ARG A 34 22.29 2.60 -12.61
CA ARG A 34 23.32 3.32 -11.86
C ARG A 34 23.58 2.62 -10.53
N ARG A 35 24.83 2.73 -10.07
CA ARG A 35 25.20 2.25 -8.74
C ARG A 35 24.29 2.90 -7.68
N GLY A 36 23.76 2.06 -6.79
CA GLY A 36 22.91 2.51 -5.69
C GLY A 36 21.44 2.73 -6.04
N LEU A 37 21.01 2.55 -7.28
CA LEU A 37 19.63 2.81 -7.68
C LEU A 37 18.59 2.07 -6.82
N LEU A 38 18.78 0.76 -6.61
CA LEU A 38 17.89 -0.03 -5.77
C LEU A 38 17.91 0.47 -4.32
N HIS A 39 19.10 0.76 -3.78
CA HIS A 39 19.25 1.30 -2.43
C HIS A 39 18.43 2.58 -2.25
N ASP A 40 18.60 3.55 -3.16
CA ASP A 40 17.91 4.85 -3.06
C ASP A 40 16.39 4.69 -3.12
N VAL A 41 15.89 3.81 -4.00
CA VAL A 41 14.45 3.52 -4.10
C VAL A 41 13.94 2.85 -2.83
N THR A 42 14.64 1.84 -2.32
CA THR A 42 14.23 1.15 -1.08
C THR A 42 14.32 2.07 0.14
N HIS A 43 15.29 2.99 0.17
CA HIS A 43 15.45 3.97 1.24
C HIS A 43 14.25 4.92 1.27
N ILE A 44 13.89 5.51 0.12
CA ILE A 44 12.73 6.40 0.01
C ILE A 44 11.44 5.67 0.38
N LEU A 45 11.25 4.43 -0.11
CA LEU A 45 10.08 3.64 0.25
C LEU A 45 10.02 3.38 1.76
N SER A 46 11.16 3.13 2.41
CA SER A 46 11.23 2.96 3.86
C SER A 46 11.00 4.25 4.63
N GLU A 47 11.51 5.39 4.17
CA GLU A 47 11.26 6.71 4.79
C GLU A 47 9.79 7.13 4.70
N LEU A 48 9.11 6.69 3.65
CA LEU A 48 7.68 6.88 3.46
C LEU A 48 6.83 5.76 4.09
N GLU A 49 7.45 4.90 4.90
CA GLU A 49 6.80 3.81 5.63
C GLU A 49 6.10 2.78 4.72
N PHE A 50 6.40 2.72 3.42
CA PHE A 50 5.87 1.66 2.55
C PHE A 50 6.55 0.32 2.81
N ILE A 51 5.75 -0.74 2.91
CA ILE A 51 6.22 -2.12 3.05
C ILE A 51 6.38 -2.73 1.65
N ILE A 52 7.59 -3.18 1.33
CA ILE A 52 7.87 -3.89 0.07
C ILE A 52 7.51 -5.37 0.20
N GLN A 53 6.48 -5.80 -0.51
CA GLN A 53 5.98 -7.18 -0.52
C GLN A 53 6.74 -8.06 -1.50
N ARG A 54 7.09 -7.50 -2.67
CA ARG A 54 7.82 -8.21 -3.72
C ARG A 54 8.56 -7.24 -4.61
N VAL A 55 9.75 -7.64 -5.06
CA VAL A 55 10.52 -6.91 -6.07
C VAL A 55 10.79 -7.82 -7.27
N LYS A 56 10.67 -7.28 -8.48
CA LYS A 56 11.21 -7.90 -9.69
C LYS A 56 12.18 -6.91 -10.32
N VAL A 57 13.41 -7.35 -10.55
CA VAL A 57 14.49 -6.55 -11.14
C VAL A 57 14.88 -7.21 -12.45
N SER A 58 14.99 -6.42 -13.51
CA SER A 58 15.56 -6.88 -14.77
C SER A 58 16.39 -5.78 -15.41
N THR A 59 17.54 -6.14 -15.96
CA THR A 59 18.35 -5.26 -16.79
C THR A 59 18.22 -5.68 -18.25
N THR A 60 17.92 -4.74 -19.13
CA THR A 60 17.84 -4.97 -20.57
C THR A 60 19.24 -4.96 -21.20
N PRO A 61 19.44 -5.58 -22.37
CA PRO A 61 20.76 -5.60 -23.04
C PRO A 61 21.33 -4.22 -23.37
N ASP A 62 20.49 -3.19 -23.51
CA ASP A 62 20.90 -1.79 -23.71
C ASP A 62 21.24 -1.06 -22.40
N GLY A 63 21.31 -1.76 -21.27
CA GLY A 63 21.77 -1.23 -19.98
C GLY A 63 20.72 -0.42 -19.21
N ARG A 64 19.44 -0.55 -19.57
CA ARG A 64 18.33 0.02 -18.79
C ARG A 64 17.83 -0.99 -17.77
N VAL A 65 17.30 -0.49 -16.67
CA VAL A 65 16.64 -1.31 -15.66
C VAL A 65 15.13 -1.18 -15.76
N VAL A 66 14.45 -2.28 -15.44
CA VAL A 66 13.01 -2.33 -15.19
C VAL A 66 12.84 -2.94 -13.81
N ASN A 67 12.44 -2.11 -12.84
CA ASN A 67 12.16 -2.57 -11.48
C ASN A 67 10.67 -2.44 -11.19
N LEU A 68 10.09 -3.50 -10.64
CA LEU A 68 8.68 -3.58 -10.26
C LEU A 68 8.63 -3.87 -8.76
N PHE A 69 8.13 -2.92 -7.98
CA PHE A 69 7.95 -3.07 -6.53
C PHE A 69 6.45 -3.17 -6.22
N PHE A 70 6.04 -4.29 -5.65
CA PHE A 70 4.72 -4.45 -5.04
C PHE A 70 4.83 -3.96 -3.61
N ILE A 71 4.12 -2.89 -3.27
CA ILE A 71 4.19 -2.23 -1.96
C ILE A 71 2.80 -2.11 -1.34
N THR A 72 2.76 -2.01 -0.02
CA THR A 72 1.56 -1.66 0.76
C THR A 72 1.91 -0.50 1.67
N ASP A 73 0.90 0.26 2.10
CA ASP A 73 1.09 1.26 3.16
C ASP A 73 1.60 0.57 4.45
N GLY A 74 2.45 1.25 5.21
CA GLY A 74 2.86 0.83 6.53
C GLY A 74 1.86 1.34 7.54
N MET A 75 1.22 0.42 8.27
CA MET A 75 0.28 0.80 9.32
C MET A 75 0.99 1.27 10.59
#